data_AF-A0A090VWR7-F1
#
_entry.id   AF-A0A090VWR7-F1
#
_cell.length_a   1.000
_cell.length_b   1.000
_cell.length_c   1.000
_cell.angle_alpha   90.00
_cell.angle_beta   90.00
_cell.angle_gamma   90.00
#
_symmetry.space_group_name_H-M   'P 1'
#
loop_
_entity.id
_entity.type
_entity.pdbx_description
1 polymer ?
#
loop_
_entity_poly.entity_id
_entity_poly.type
_entity_poly.pdbx_seq_one_letter_code
_entity_poly.pdbx_strand_id
1 'polypeptide(L)'
;MSASAYQDLITGIGGVRFQRPSGTYGYQKVKENLENNGVAAYNDGVGKNLQTILLELGAGAQDFLFKDYIDASGGLFWWTIKDSPGIRERPSGMLVETFKKNIAKWNSVKHWEIMQRFQIEDVKPVNVPYAEERQWPTTNWSVFAIAPHIVADKRGDSRFEGQSANMGYYESTVWYQLQMTLNSGMREPVDVAPVDWSYNFDHVYKASTLASNNKEPLRYIQNFIKGYQQRDNNVFNNGNSLVNNSAWNMREVSPWRLYSVASGDTSLHDELDVYEVGLRAKLTSKLLKMFNDKAASLDESDWPRGNDGAWWKLETMAYIPSNYSTGTCLFPNADGFCSDIQNANEADAIFTLIPLLQSINVDCVEVERLRVWAKGMWPLGDWDQFIDSSCTLGVNDVTSNNVFRAYPNPTKGIIRLSNLVEWSIFDIMGKSLKSGYSQEINLDFLPDAMYFLKTPNGTIKIIKNNKKHIENFYC
;
A
#
# COMPACT_ATOMS: atom_id res chain seq x y z
N MET A 1 32.75 -23.18 -0.32
CA MET A 1 32.91 -22.63 -1.69
C MET A 1 34.39 -22.72 -2.02
N SER A 2 34.79 -23.20 -3.20
CA SER A 2 36.21 -23.14 -3.58
C SER A 2 36.61 -21.67 -3.78
N ALA A 3 37.89 -21.35 -3.59
CA ALA A 3 38.40 -20.00 -3.83
C ALA A 3 38.19 -19.54 -5.28
N SER A 4 38.18 -20.47 -6.25
CA SER A 4 37.92 -20.20 -7.66
C SER A 4 36.45 -19.83 -7.93
N ALA A 5 35.49 -20.61 -7.44
CA ALA A 5 34.07 -20.30 -7.60
C ALA A 5 33.68 -19.00 -6.88
N TYR A 6 34.32 -18.71 -5.74
CA TYR A 6 34.15 -17.43 -5.05
C TYR A 6 34.75 -16.26 -5.84
N GLN A 7 35.87 -16.48 -6.55
CA GLN A 7 36.43 -15.45 -7.42
C GLN A 7 35.59 -15.21 -8.67
N ASP A 8 35.07 -16.25 -9.30
CA ASP A 8 34.18 -16.11 -10.47
C ASP A 8 32.88 -15.35 -10.10
N LEU A 9 32.39 -15.54 -8.88
CA LEU A 9 31.27 -14.76 -8.31
C LEU A 9 31.64 -13.27 -8.12
N ILE A 10 32.87 -12.98 -7.68
CA ILE A 10 33.37 -11.62 -7.43
C ILE A 10 33.66 -10.85 -8.72
N THR A 11 34.28 -11.51 -9.70
CA THR A 11 34.73 -10.90 -10.96
C THR A 11 33.60 -10.76 -11.99
N GLY A 12 32.48 -11.46 -11.77
CA GLY A 12 31.37 -11.54 -12.72
C GLY A 12 31.62 -12.60 -13.78
N ILE A 13 30.74 -13.59 -13.87
CA ILE A 13 30.80 -14.59 -14.94
C ILE A 13 30.08 -14.01 -16.16
N GLY A 14 30.74 -13.96 -17.32
CA GLY A 14 30.07 -13.59 -18.57
C GLY A 14 28.93 -14.55 -18.88
N GLY A 15 27.69 -14.04 -18.86
CA GLY A 15 26.49 -14.81 -19.19
C GLY A 15 26.18 -14.84 -20.69
N VAL A 16 25.77 -16.01 -21.18
CA VAL A 16 25.50 -16.35 -22.60
C VAL A 16 24.10 -15.92 -23.05
N ARG A 17 23.58 -14.75 -22.61
CA ARG A 17 22.46 -14.15 -23.36
C ARG A 17 23.05 -13.67 -24.69
N PHE A 18 22.55 -14.17 -25.81
CA PHE A 18 22.87 -13.70 -27.17
C PHE A 18 22.70 -12.16 -27.39
N GLN A 19 22.24 -11.42 -26.38
CA GLN A 19 22.07 -9.96 -26.39
C GLN A 19 22.78 -9.23 -25.23
N ARG A 20 23.54 -9.90 -24.34
CA ARG A 20 24.26 -9.22 -23.25
C ARG A 20 25.77 -9.38 -23.44
N PRO A 21 26.56 -8.29 -23.46
CA PRO A 21 28.01 -8.42 -23.59
C PRO A 21 28.61 -9.18 -22.39
N SER A 22 29.61 -10.02 -22.64
CA SER A 22 30.34 -10.75 -21.59
C SER A 22 30.95 -9.80 -20.55
N GLY A 23 30.80 -10.09 -19.25
CA GLY A 23 31.46 -9.33 -18.17
C GLY A 23 30.82 -7.97 -17.85
N THR A 24 29.55 -7.76 -18.20
CA THR A 24 28.87 -6.47 -18.03
C THR A 24 28.33 -6.25 -16.61
N TYR A 25 28.11 -7.31 -15.83
CA TYR A 25 27.36 -7.27 -14.57
C TYR A 25 28.17 -7.87 -13.42
N GLY A 26 28.12 -7.26 -12.23
CA GLY A 26 28.83 -7.77 -11.05
C GLY A 26 29.48 -6.70 -10.18
N TYR A 27 29.86 -7.11 -8.97
CA TYR A 27 30.38 -6.23 -7.92
C TYR A 27 31.59 -5.39 -8.38
N GLN A 28 32.60 -6.01 -9.01
CA GLN A 28 33.79 -5.30 -9.46
C GLN A 28 33.46 -4.21 -10.47
N LYS A 29 32.58 -4.48 -11.43
CA LYS A 29 32.21 -3.53 -12.47
C LYS A 29 31.48 -2.31 -11.90
N VAL A 30 30.51 -2.56 -11.03
CA VAL A 30 29.75 -1.49 -10.35
C VAL A 30 30.68 -0.64 -9.49
N LYS A 31 31.58 -1.29 -8.75
CA LYS A 31 32.60 -0.61 -7.96
C LYS A 31 33.51 0.27 -8.83
N GLU A 32 34.07 -0.26 -9.91
CA GLU A 32 34.94 0.49 -10.84
C GLU A 32 34.20 1.66 -11.48
N ASN A 33 32.93 1.47 -11.84
CA ASN A 33 32.11 2.50 -12.45
C ASN A 33 31.84 3.66 -11.47
N LEU A 34 31.57 3.35 -10.20
CA LEU A 34 31.39 4.35 -9.14
C LEU A 34 32.73 5.04 -8.78
N GLU A 35 33.85 4.32 -8.78
CA GLU A 35 35.19 4.88 -8.54
C GLU A 35 35.64 5.86 -9.63
N ASN A 36 35.37 5.53 -10.91
CA ASN A 36 35.84 6.34 -12.03
C ASN A 36 35.06 7.64 -12.25
N ASN A 37 33.75 7.64 -11.97
CA ASN A 37 32.88 8.79 -12.27
C ASN A 37 32.39 9.54 -11.01
N GLY A 38 32.46 8.92 -9.83
CA GLY A 38 31.90 9.47 -8.59
C GLY A 38 30.35 9.41 -8.54
N VAL A 39 29.79 9.48 -7.33
CA VAL A 39 28.32 9.40 -7.12
C VAL A 39 27.59 10.62 -7.70
N ALA A 40 28.19 11.81 -7.59
CA ALA A 40 27.59 13.07 -8.05
C ALA A 40 27.27 13.05 -9.55
N ALA A 41 28.13 12.45 -10.38
CA ALA A 41 27.90 12.34 -11.83
C ALA A 41 26.56 11.68 -12.18
N TYR A 42 26.14 10.69 -11.38
CA TYR A 42 24.90 9.95 -11.61
C TYR A 42 23.66 10.65 -11.08
N ASN A 43 23.80 11.48 -10.05
CA ASN A 43 22.73 12.33 -9.56
C ASN A 43 22.53 13.54 -10.47
N ASP A 44 23.60 14.10 -11.03
CA ASP A 44 23.54 15.25 -11.94
C ASP A 44 23.01 14.92 -13.36
N GLY A 45 22.58 13.67 -13.58
CA GLY A 45 21.98 13.22 -14.83
C GLY A 45 22.97 12.88 -15.95
N VAL A 46 24.28 12.77 -15.65
CA VAL A 46 25.32 12.45 -16.63
C VAL A 46 25.58 10.94 -16.65
N GLY A 47 25.21 10.26 -17.73
CA GLY A 47 25.45 8.82 -17.94
C GLY A 47 24.30 7.92 -17.47
N LYS A 48 24.61 6.65 -17.12
CA LYS A 48 23.62 5.70 -16.59
C LYS A 48 23.19 6.14 -15.19
N ASN A 49 21.89 6.18 -14.88
CA ASN A 49 21.46 6.55 -13.53
C ASN A 49 21.93 5.53 -12.47
N LEU A 50 22.02 5.98 -11.21
CA LEU A 50 22.52 5.18 -10.09
C LEU A 50 21.75 3.87 -9.89
N GLN A 51 20.43 3.90 -10.04
CA GLN A 51 19.58 2.72 -9.93
C GLN A 51 19.95 1.65 -10.97
N THR A 52 20.17 2.07 -12.22
CA THR A 52 20.57 1.17 -13.33
C THR A 52 21.89 0.50 -13.02
N ILE A 53 22.87 1.25 -12.49
CA ILE A 53 24.17 0.71 -12.09
C ILE A 53 24.00 -0.31 -10.95
N LEU A 54 23.16 -0.01 -9.96
CA LEU A 54 22.95 -0.91 -8.84
C LEU A 54 22.16 -2.17 -9.22
N LEU A 55 21.28 -2.10 -10.23
CA LEU A 55 20.65 -3.29 -10.82
C LEU A 55 21.68 -4.28 -11.39
N GLU A 56 22.83 -3.79 -11.86
CA GLU A 56 23.91 -4.62 -12.39
C GLU A 56 24.58 -5.48 -11.30
N LEU A 57 24.49 -5.11 -10.01
CA LEU A 57 24.94 -5.96 -8.89
C LEU A 57 24.11 -7.23 -8.78
N GLY A 58 22.78 -7.09 -8.76
CA GLY A 58 21.85 -8.21 -8.69
C GLY A 58 21.93 -9.10 -9.93
N ALA A 59 22.14 -8.52 -11.11
CA ALA A 59 22.36 -9.26 -12.35
C ALA A 59 23.66 -10.09 -12.33
N GLY A 60 24.73 -9.62 -11.70
CA GLY A 60 25.98 -10.40 -11.58
C GLY A 60 25.81 -11.69 -10.75
N ALA A 61 25.04 -11.64 -9.65
CA ALA A 61 24.72 -12.83 -8.87
C ALA A 61 23.82 -13.81 -9.65
N GLN A 62 22.96 -13.31 -10.54
CA GLN A 62 22.18 -14.12 -11.47
C GLN A 62 23.06 -14.79 -12.51
N ASP A 63 23.92 -14.01 -13.19
CA ASP A 63 24.81 -14.52 -14.23
C ASP A 63 25.75 -15.62 -13.69
N PHE A 64 26.20 -15.50 -12.43
CA PHE A 64 26.95 -16.57 -11.75
C PHE A 64 26.18 -17.89 -11.65
N LEU A 65 24.89 -17.84 -11.32
CA LEU A 65 24.05 -19.02 -11.11
C LEU A 65 23.45 -19.61 -12.41
N PHE A 66 23.46 -18.89 -13.53
CA PHE A 66 22.76 -19.29 -14.77
C PHE A 66 23.62 -19.26 -16.02
N LYS A 67 24.93 -19.48 -15.88
CA LYS A 67 25.93 -19.43 -16.97
C LYS A 67 25.45 -20.05 -18.30
N ASP A 68 24.65 -21.13 -18.25
CA ASP A 68 24.24 -21.91 -19.44
C ASP A 68 22.70 -22.07 -19.63
N TYR A 69 21.84 -21.21 -19.05
CA TYR A 69 20.38 -21.36 -19.17
C TYR A 69 19.68 -20.22 -19.91
N ILE A 70 18.91 -20.56 -20.95
CA ILE A 70 18.06 -19.65 -21.75
C ILE A 70 16.60 -20.13 -21.61
N ASP A 71 15.73 -19.31 -21.06
CA ASP A 71 14.28 -19.38 -21.28
C ASP A 71 13.74 -17.95 -21.49
N ALA A 72 12.89 -17.82 -22.50
CA ALA A 72 12.21 -16.61 -22.96
C ALA A 72 11.04 -16.14 -22.07
N SER A 73 10.77 -16.79 -20.93
CA SER A 73 9.61 -16.52 -20.07
C SER A 73 9.65 -15.22 -19.24
N GLY A 74 10.64 -14.35 -19.40
CA GLY A 74 10.52 -12.93 -19.03
C GLY A 74 10.29 -12.58 -17.56
N GLY A 75 10.32 -13.52 -16.61
CA GLY A 75 10.08 -13.20 -15.20
C GLY A 75 10.50 -14.29 -14.21
N LEU A 76 11.01 -13.85 -13.06
CA LEU A 76 11.06 -14.56 -11.77
C LEU A 76 12.19 -15.59 -11.54
N PHE A 77 13.27 -15.10 -10.91
CA PHE A 77 14.01 -15.77 -9.82
C PHE A 77 14.56 -17.19 -10.05
N TRP A 78 15.36 -17.34 -11.10
CA TRP A 78 16.04 -18.57 -11.48
C TRP A 78 16.88 -19.23 -10.36
N TRP A 79 17.34 -18.49 -9.34
CA TRP A 79 18.13 -19.01 -8.19
C TRP A 79 17.33 -19.71 -7.10
N THR A 80 16.01 -19.66 -7.20
CA THR A 80 15.10 -20.43 -6.34
C THR A 80 14.92 -21.86 -6.84
N ILE A 81 15.27 -22.13 -8.10
CA ILE A 81 15.05 -23.43 -8.76
C ILE A 81 16.06 -24.44 -8.22
N LYS A 82 15.56 -25.57 -7.71
CA LYS A 82 16.35 -26.64 -7.07
C LYS A 82 17.38 -27.29 -8.00
N ASP A 83 17.07 -27.38 -9.29
CA ASP A 83 17.87 -28.14 -10.27
C ASP A 83 18.44 -27.29 -11.41
N SER A 84 18.61 -25.98 -11.18
CA SER A 84 19.20 -25.12 -12.21
C SER A 84 20.68 -25.43 -12.47
N PRO A 85 21.20 -25.14 -13.68
CA PRO A 85 22.58 -25.46 -14.04
C PRO A 85 23.64 -24.97 -13.04
N GLY A 86 23.59 -23.72 -12.57
CA GLY A 86 24.59 -23.24 -11.60
C GLY A 86 24.44 -23.83 -10.19
N ILE A 87 23.27 -24.38 -9.83
CA ILE A 87 23.13 -25.14 -8.58
C ILE A 87 23.84 -26.51 -8.69
N ARG A 88 23.99 -27.06 -9.90
CA ARG A 88 24.75 -28.30 -10.15
C ARG A 88 26.26 -28.09 -10.00
N GLU A 89 26.75 -26.86 -10.20
CA GLU A 89 28.15 -26.46 -9.98
C GLU A 89 28.52 -26.22 -8.52
N ARG A 90 27.60 -26.44 -7.58
CA ARG A 90 27.87 -26.27 -6.15
C ARG A 90 29.00 -27.20 -5.68
N PRO A 91 29.77 -26.81 -4.64
CA PRO A 91 30.80 -27.67 -4.07
C PRO A 91 30.27 -29.04 -3.67
N SER A 92 31.02 -30.10 -3.98
CA SER A 92 30.66 -31.47 -3.58
C SER A 92 30.40 -31.56 -2.07
N GLY A 93 29.32 -32.24 -1.70
CA GLY A 93 28.87 -32.36 -0.30
C GLY A 93 28.09 -31.17 0.27
N MET A 94 27.96 -30.05 -0.46
CA MET A 94 27.13 -28.93 -0.03
C MET A 94 25.65 -29.15 -0.37
N LEU A 95 24.78 -28.95 0.61
CA LEU A 95 23.32 -28.97 0.40
C LEU A 95 22.89 -27.83 -0.53
N VAL A 96 21.90 -28.10 -1.38
CA VAL A 96 21.36 -27.13 -2.36
C VAL A 96 20.88 -25.85 -1.67
N GLU A 97 20.04 -25.99 -0.64
CA GLU A 97 19.50 -24.85 0.11
C GLU A 97 20.61 -24.01 0.78
N THR A 98 21.65 -24.67 1.32
CA THR A 98 22.82 -23.99 1.89
C THR A 98 23.56 -23.17 0.84
N PHE A 99 23.74 -23.72 -0.36
CA PHE A 99 24.39 -23.01 -1.46
C PHE A 99 23.57 -21.80 -1.91
N LYS A 100 22.26 -21.96 -2.13
CA LYS A 100 21.33 -20.87 -2.48
C LYS A 100 21.38 -19.74 -1.43
N LYS A 101 21.25 -20.09 -0.15
CA LYS A 101 21.26 -19.14 0.97
C LYS A 101 22.58 -18.37 1.06
N ASN A 102 23.72 -19.04 0.85
CA ASN A 102 25.03 -18.39 0.88
C ASN A 102 25.22 -17.38 -0.25
N ILE A 103 24.70 -17.68 -1.44
CA ILE A 103 24.78 -16.74 -2.57
C ILE A 103 23.88 -15.52 -2.33
N ALA A 104 22.65 -15.73 -1.85
CA ALA A 104 21.76 -14.63 -1.50
C ALA A 104 22.37 -13.72 -0.42
N LYS A 105 23.00 -14.31 0.61
CA LYS A 105 23.74 -13.58 1.65
C LYS A 105 24.92 -12.81 1.08
N TRP A 106 25.71 -13.43 0.20
CA TRP A 106 26.83 -12.76 -0.45
C TRP A 106 26.37 -11.56 -1.27
N ASN A 107 25.32 -11.71 -2.08
CA ASN A 107 24.74 -10.61 -2.85
C ASN A 107 24.32 -9.45 -1.93
N SER A 108 23.70 -9.76 -0.79
CA SER A 108 23.31 -8.77 0.22
C SER A 108 24.51 -8.03 0.81
N VAL A 109 25.59 -8.75 1.13
CA VAL A 109 26.85 -8.15 1.61
C VAL A 109 27.46 -7.25 0.53
N LYS A 110 27.38 -7.63 -0.74
CA LYS A 110 27.89 -6.80 -1.85
C LYS A 110 27.09 -5.53 -2.07
N HIS A 111 25.77 -5.59 -1.91
CA HIS A 111 24.96 -4.37 -1.85
C HIS A 111 25.41 -3.50 -0.68
N TRP A 112 25.49 -4.04 0.54
CA TRP A 112 25.94 -3.30 1.72
C TRP A 112 27.32 -2.65 1.52
N GLU A 113 28.32 -3.39 1.02
CA GLU A 113 29.67 -2.85 0.75
C GLU A 113 29.63 -1.66 -0.21
N ILE A 114 28.83 -1.72 -1.27
CA ILE A 114 28.67 -0.59 -2.21
C ILE A 114 27.97 0.59 -1.52
N MET A 115 26.87 0.35 -0.80
CA MET A 115 26.13 1.40 -0.11
C MET A 115 27.02 2.16 0.88
N GLN A 116 27.82 1.44 1.66
CA GLN A 116 28.69 2.03 2.68
C GLN A 116 29.96 2.67 2.09
N ARG A 117 30.64 1.99 1.14
CA ARG A 117 31.90 2.49 0.54
C ARG A 117 31.71 3.83 -0.14
N PHE A 118 30.57 4.01 -0.82
CA PHE A 118 30.27 5.22 -1.58
C PHE A 118 29.32 6.17 -0.84
N GLN A 119 28.90 5.84 0.39
CA GLN A 119 28.00 6.65 1.20
C GLN A 119 26.72 7.03 0.45
N ILE A 120 26.04 6.02 -0.12
CA ILE A 120 24.86 6.21 -0.95
C ILE A 120 23.56 5.72 -0.30
N GLU A 121 23.59 5.42 1.00
CA GLU A 121 22.42 4.92 1.75
C GLU A 121 21.33 5.98 2.01
N ASP A 122 21.70 7.26 1.91
CA ASP A 122 20.84 8.44 2.04
C ASP A 122 20.78 9.27 0.74
N VAL A 123 21.34 8.71 -0.34
CA VAL A 123 21.34 9.36 -1.64
C VAL A 123 20.02 9.11 -2.34
N LYS A 124 19.20 10.15 -2.39
CA LYS A 124 17.95 10.17 -3.14
C LYS A 124 18.22 10.22 -4.66
N PRO A 125 17.78 9.24 -5.46
CA PRO A 125 17.92 9.31 -6.92
C PRO A 125 17.16 10.50 -7.49
N VAL A 126 17.82 11.27 -8.37
CA VAL A 126 17.26 12.53 -8.89
C VAL A 126 15.96 12.33 -9.69
N ASN A 127 15.81 11.19 -10.34
CA ASN A 127 14.60 10.89 -11.13
C ASN A 127 13.44 10.33 -10.28
N VAL A 128 13.60 10.20 -8.96
CA VAL A 128 12.57 9.62 -8.08
C VAL A 128 12.23 10.57 -6.94
N PRO A 129 11.40 11.60 -7.20
CA PRO A 129 11.10 12.64 -6.23
C PRO A 129 10.36 12.14 -4.99
N TYR A 130 9.78 10.94 -5.01
CA TYR A 130 9.05 10.35 -3.89
C TYR A 130 9.87 9.36 -3.05
N ALA A 131 11.14 9.14 -3.41
CA ALA A 131 12.04 8.35 -2.60
C ALA A 131 12.20 8.99 -1.21
N GLU A 132 11.96 8.19 -0.17
CA GLU A 132 12.38 8.39 1.21
C GLU A 132 13.86 8.76 1.28
N GLU A 133 14.19 9.65 2.23
CA GLU A 133 15.53 10.19 2.43
C GLU A 133 16.54 9.13 2.87
N ARG A 134 16.12 8.14 3.64
CA ARG A 134 16.97 7.07 4.19
C ARG A 134 16.56 5.72 3.64
N GLN A 135 16.95 5.44 2.39
CA GLN A 135 16.77 4.13 1.77
C GLN A 135 17.85 3.88 0.72
N TRP A 136 18.13 2.62 0.46
CA TRP A 136 19.03 2.22 -0.61
C TRP A 136 18.41 2.52 -1.98
N PRO A 137 19.15 3.19 -2.89
CA PRO A 137 18.65 3.61 -4.20
C PRO A 137 18.60 2.46 -5.23
N THR A 138 18.00 1.32 -4.84
CA THR A 138 17.84 0.13 -5.69
C THR A 138 16.37 -0.22 -5.86
N THR A 139 15.99 -0.71 -7.03
CA THR A 139 14.61 -1.02 -7.38
C THR A 139 14.32 -2.52 -7.31
N ASN A 140 15.35 -3.31 -6.98
CA ASN A 140 15.30 -4.77 -6.96
C ASN A 140 15.65 -5.33 -5.58
N TRP A 141 15.46 -6.64 -5.41
CA TRP A 141 15.67 -7.38 -4.19
C TRP A 141 17.12 -7.27 -3.72
N SER A 142 17.32 -6.84 -2.47
CA SER A 142 18.64 -6.68 -1.87
C SER A 142 18.89 -7.79 -0.85
N VAL A 143 18.20 -7.72 0.29
CA VAL A 143 18.27 -8.69 1.39
C VAL A 143 17.10 -9.67 1.37
N PHE A 144 16.02 -9.26 0.72
CA PHE A 144 14.78 -10.01 0.60
C PHE A 144 14.97 -11.43 0.04
N ALA A 145 15.90 -11.59 -0.90
CA ALA A 145 16.21 -12.85 -1.55
C ALA A 145 16.76 -13.94 -0.61
N ILE A 146 17.10 -13.62 0.65
CA ILE A 146 17.58 -14.60 1.64
C ILE A 146 16.42 -15.36 2.30
N ALA A 147 15.19 -14.84 2.23
CA ALA A 147 14.03 -15.42 2.90
C ALA A 147 13.83 -16.91 2.55
N PRO A 148 13.50 -17.78 3.54
CA PRO A 148 13.13 -19.18 3.25
C PRO A 148 12.08 -19.33 2.14
N HIS A 149 11.07 -18.46 2.10
CA HIS A 149 10.05 -18.46 1.03
C HIS A 149 10.60 -18.19 -0.40
N ILE A 150 11.88 -17.78 -0.51
CA ILE A 150 12.60 -17.64 -1.79
C ILE A 150 13.55 -18.81 -1.99
N VAL A 151 14.50 -19.02 -1.07
CA VAL A 151 15.66 -19.91 -1.31
C VAL A 151 15.50 -21.34 -0.82
N ALA A 152 14.45 -21.65 -0.05
CA ALA A 152 14.21 -23.00 0.39
C ALA A 152 13.60 -23.88 -0.72
N ASP A 153 13.82 -25.18 -0.62
CA ASP A 153 13.25 -26.19 -1.51
C ASP A 153 11.77 -26.44 -1.18
N LYS A 154 11.36 -26.32 0.10
CA LYS A 154 9.93 -26.32 0.50
C LYS A 154 9.35 -24.91 0.42
N ARG A 155 9.47 -24.28 -0.75
CA ARG A 155 9.09 -22.88 -0.99
C ARG A 155 7.63 -22.59 -0.64
N GLY A 156 6.70 -23.48 -0.98
CA GLY A 156 5.27 -23.33 -0.70
C GLY A 156 4.92 -23.31 0.79
N ASP A 157 5.81 -23.85 1.64
CA ASP A 157 5.67 -23.85 3.10
C ASP A 157 6.55 -22.77 3.77
N SER A 158 7.24 -21.95 2.98
CA SER A 158 8.19 -20.93 3.43
C SER A 158 9.24 -21.43 4.43
N ARG A 159 9.84 -22.61 4.22
CA ARG A 159 10.80 -23.20 5.18
C ARG A 159 11.87 -24.07 4.51
N PHE A 160 13.04 -24.15 5.13
CA PHE A 160 14.11 -25.07 4.76
C PHE A 160 13.79 -26.52 5.16
N GLU A 161 14.51 -27.49 4.59
CA GLU A 161 14.44 -28.88 5.02
C GLU A 161 14.85 -29.01 6.49
N GLY A 162 14.05 -29.73 7.28
CA GLY A 162 14.24 -29.84 8.74
C GLY A 162 13.84 -28.61 9.56
N GLN A 163 13.43 -27.49 8.95
CA GLN A 163 12.92 -26.31 9.65
C GLN A 163 11.42 -26.48 9.97
N SER A 164 11.01 -26.06 11.18
CA SER A 164 9.58 -26.01 11.53
C SER A 164 8.86 -24.94 10.70
N ALA A 165 7.56 -25.11 10.46
CA ALA A 165 6.77 -24.12 9.72
C ALA A 165 6.82 -22.74 10.38
N ASN A 166 6.64 -22.68 11.72
CA ASN A 166 6.71 -21.44 12.48
C ASN A 166 8.04 -20.69 12.25
N MET A 167 9.17 -21.40 12.36
CA MET A 167 10.49 -20.78 12.16
C MET A 167 10.69 -20.32 10.72
N GLY A 168 10.21 -21.07 9.73
CA GLY A 168 10.30 -20.68 8.32
C GLY A 168 9.51 -19.40 8.00
N TYR A 169 8.25 -19.33 8.46
CA TYR A 169 7.43 -18.12 8.33
C TYR A 169 8.07 -16.94 9.05
N TYR A 170 8.48 -17.12 10.32
CA TYR A 170 9.17 -16.10 11.11
C TYR A 170 10.45 -15.57 10.43
N GLU A 171 11.36 -16.46 10.01
CA GLU A 171 12.58 -16.03 9.31
C GLU A 171 12.26 -15.28 8.01
N SER A 172 11.24 -15.73 7.26
CA SER A 172 10.82 -15.05 6.03
C SER A 172 10.36 -13.64 6.31
N THR A 173 9.51 -13.42 7.32
CA THR A 173 9.05 -12.07 7.69
C THR A 173 10.18 -11.19 8.24
N VAL A 174 11.19 -11.72 8.92
CA VAL A 174 12.37 -10.94 9.34
C VAL A 174 13.11 -10.36 8.14
N TRP A 175 13.28 -11.15 7.07
CA TRP A 175 13.93 -10.66 5.84
C TRP A 175 13.07 -9.65 5.08
N TYR A 176 11.75 -9.83 5.06
CA TYR A 176 10.82 -8.82 4.53
C TYR A 176 10.93 -7.50 5.30
N GLN A 177 10.94 -7.55 6.64
CA GLN A 177 11.07 -6.37 7.50
C GLN A 177 12.39 -5.63 7.23
N LEU A 178 13.50 -6.35 7.12
CA LEU A 178 14.79 -5.76 6.83
C LEU A 178 14.81 -5.14 5.43
N GLN A 179 14.25 -5.82 4.42
CA GLN A 179 14.13 -5.27 3.08
C GLN A 179 13.34 -3.97 3.10
N MET A 180 12.15 -3.96 3.70
CA MET A 180 11.31 -2.76 3.81
C MET A 180 12.03 -1.60 4.51
N THR A 181 12.87 -1.90 5.51
CA THR A 181 13.65 -0.89 6.25
C THR A 181 14.79 -0.32 5.40
N LEU A 182 15.50 -1.16 4.64
CA LEU A 182 16.62 -0.72 3.82
C LEU A 182 16.16 -0.11 2.50
N ASN A 183 15.11 -0.67 1.90
CA ASN A 183 14.60 -0.29 0.59
C ASN A 183 13.16 -0.80 0.42
N SER A 184 12.20 0.09 0.68
CA SER A 184 10.77 -0.10 0.47
C SER A 184 10.36 -0.06 -1.00
N GLY A 185 11.20 0.51 -1.86
CA GLY A 185 10.99 0.57 -3.31
C GLY A 185 10.75 1.95 -3.88
N MET A 186 11.04 3.03 -3.14
CA MET A 186 10.98 4.41 -3.64
C MET A 186 9.63 4.82 -4.27
N ARG A 187 8.55 4.10 -3.95
CA ARG A 187 7.23 4.19 -4.59
C ARG A 187 7.23 3.92 -6.08
N GLU A 188 8.24 3.22 -6.61
CA GLU A 188 8.22 2.79 -7.99
C GLU A 188 7.19 1.68 -8.20
N PRO A 189 6.38 1.77 -9.28
CA PRO A 189 5.33 0.83 -9.60
C PRO A 189 5.89 -0.46 -10.21
N VAL A 190 6.64 -1.22 -9.41
CA VAL A 190 7.08 -2.58 -9.74
C VAL A 190 6.17 -3.57 -9.00
N ASP A 191 5.91 -4.72 -9.61
CA ASP A 191 4.94 -5.71 -9.10
C ASP A 191 5.40 -6.29 -7.74
N VAL A 192 6.46 -7.11 -7.75
CA VAL A 192 6.94 -7.86 -6.57
C VAL A 192 8.30 -7.39 -6.04
N ALA A 193 8.82 -6.27 -6.54
CA ALA A 193 10.13 -5.75 -6.16
C ALA A 193 10.03 -4.28 -5.70
N PRO A 194 10.88 -3.86 -4.76
CA PRO A 194 11.84 -4.68 -4.01
C PRO A 194 11.18 -5.53 -2.89
N VAL A 195 9.89 -5.32 -2.62
CA VAL A 195 9.09 -6.02 -1.63
C VAL A 195 7.84 -6.59 -2.30
N ASP A 196 7.58 -7.89 -2.14
CA ASP A 196 6.27 -8.48 -2.47
C ASP A 196 5.32 -8.30 -1.28
N TRP A 197 4.51 -7.25 -1.30
CA TRP A 197 3.70 -6.84 -0.15
C TRP A 197 2.64 -7.87 0.24
N SER A 198 2.01 -8.51 -0.74
CA SER A 198 0.98 -9.53 -0.49
C SER A 198 1.52 -10.68 0.37
N TYR A 199 2.72 -11.16 0.05
CA TYR A 199 3.40 -12.18 0.84
C TYR A 199 3.94 -11.60 2.15
N ASN A 200 4.39 -10.34 2.20
CA ASN A 200 4.81 -9.71 3.45
C ASN A 200 3.67 -9.74 4.51
N PHE A 201 2.44 -9.42 4.10
CA PHE A 201 1.25 -9.53 4.95
C PHE A 201 1.04 -10.98 5.41
N ASP A 202 0.98 -11.92 4.47
CA ASP A 202 0.74 -13.35 4.73
C ASP A 202 1.76 -13.94 5.72
N HIS A 203 3.05 -13.62 5.57
CA HIS A 203 4.09 -14.16 6.46
C HIS A 203 4.01 -13.63 7.89
N VAL A 204 3.69 -12.34 8.09
CA VAL A 204 3.51 -11.79 9.45
C VAL A 204 2.31 -12.45 10.14
N TYR A 205 1.22 -12.61 9.39
CA TYR A 205 0.03 -13.27 9.91
C TYR A 205 0.30 -14.74 10.25
N LYS A 206 0.85 -15.53 9.32
CA LYS A 206 1.14 -16.95 9.54
C LYS A 206 2.18 -17.18 10.64
N ALA A 207 3.19 -16.32 10.75
CA ALA A 207 4.12 -16.39 11.89
C ALA A 207 3.38 -16.16 13.21
N SER A 208 2.47 -15.18 13.27
CA SER A 208 1.69 -14.87 14.48
C SER A 208 0.69 -15.97 14.85
N THR A 209 0.07 -16.65 13.88
CA THR A 209 -0.87 -17.76 14.17
C THR A 209 -0.15 -19.02 14.61
N LEU A 210 1.03 -19.31 14.05
CA LEU A 210 1.85 -20.45 14.44
C LEU A 210 2.60 -20.23 15.77
N ALA A 211 2.74 -18.98 16.21
CA ALA A 211 3.33 -18.58 17.48
C ALA A 211 2.28 -17.87 18.36
N SER A 212 1.30 -18.61 18.89
CA SER A 212 0.16 -18.06 19.64
C SER A 212 0.53 -17.12 20.80
N ASN A 213 1.71 -17.27 21.40
CA ASN A 213 2.21 -16.44 22.51
C ASN A 213 3.02 -15.22 22.06
N ASN A 214 3.21 -15.03 20.76
CA ASN A 214 4.05 -13.96 20.20
C ASN A 214 3.46 -13.45 18.88
N LYS A 215 2.28 -12.85 18.96
CA LYS A 215 1.61 -12.19 17.84
C LYS A 215 2.19 -10.78 17.65
N GLU A 216 2.30 -10.31 16.41
CA GLU A 216 2.92 -9.01 16.09
C GLU A 216 1.99 -8.06 15.32
N PRO A 217 0.87 -7.63 15.93
CA PRO A 217 -0.14 -6.83 15.25
C PRO A 217 0.37 -5.45 14.80
N LEU A 218 1.25 -4.82 15.59
CA LEU A 218 1.84 -3.53 15.21
C LEU A 218 2.74 -3.64 13.97
N ARG A 219 3.46 -4.76 13.82
CA ARG A 219 4.26 -5.04 12.61
C ARG A 219 3.38 -5.27 11.40
N TYR A 220 2.24 -5.94 11.59
CA TYR A 220 1.24 -6.10 10.55
C TYR A 220 0.66 -4.75 10.09
N ILE A 221 0.33 -3.85 11.01
CA ILE A 221 -0.13 -2.48 10.68
C ILE A 221 0.97 -1.66 10.00
N GLN A 222 2.23 -1.76 10.44
CA GLN A 222 3.35 -1.09 9.77
C GLN A 222 3.45 -1.51 8.30
N ASN A 223 3.27 -2.80 8.01
CA ASN A 223 3.28 -3.31 6.64
C ASN A 223 2.18 -2.64 5.80
N PHE A 224 0.95 -2.45 6.32
CA PHE A 224 -0.10 -1.76 5.57
C PHE A 224 0.27 -0.32 5.26
N ILE A 225 0.76 0.42 6.25
CA ILE A 225 1.18 1.81 6.08
C ILE A 225 2.24 1.91 4.98
N LYS A 226 3.26 1.04 5.03
CA LYS A 226 4.36 1.04 4.06
C LYS A 226 3.92 0.55 2.68
N GLY A 227 3.06 -0.46 2.59
CA GLY A 227 2.49 -0.92 1.32
C GLY A 227 1.64 0.17 0.66
N TYR A 228 0.79 0.85 1.42
CA TYR A 228 0.01 2.00 0.93
C TYR A 228 0.93 3.12 0.47
N GLN A 229 1.97 3.48 1.24
CA GLN A 229 2.95 4.47 0.82
C GLN A 229 3.67 4.07 -0.48
N GLN A 230 4.04 2.80 -0.65
CA GLN A 230 4.71 2.33 -1.86
C GLN A 230 3.80 2.43 -3.09
N ARG A 231 2.50 2.16 -2.92
CA ARG A 231 1.51 2.22 -3.99
C ARG A 231 1.01 3.66 -4.25
N ASP A 232 1.22 4.57 -3.30
CA ASP A 232 0.86 5.98 -3.45
C ASP A 232 1.92 6.74 -4.26
N ASN A 233 1.86 6.58 -5.58
CA ASN A 233 2.67 7.33 -6.52
C ASN A 233 1.80 8.00 -7.60
N ASN A 234 2.45 8.89 -8.36
CA ASN A 234 1.88 9.59 -9.51
C ASN A 234 2.48 9.06 -10.83
N VAL A 235 3.01 7.82 -10.82
CA VAL A 235 3.68 7.24 -12.00
C VAL A 235 2.63 6.54 -12.84
N PHE A 236 1.96 7.33 -13.68
CA PHE A 236 0.96 6.86 -14.64
C PHE A 236 1.62 6.38 -15.94
N ASN A 237 1.03 5.39 -16.60
CA ASN A 237 1.46 4.89 -17.92
C ASN A 237 2.90 4.37 -17.98
N ASN A 238 3.34 3.57 -17.00
CA ASN A 238 4.69 2.97 -17.00
C ASN A 238 4.89 1.84 -18.05
N GLY A 239 3.85 1.51 -18.83
CA GLY A 239 3.88 0.44 -19.83
C GLY A 239 3.97 -0.97 -19.24
N ASN A 240 3.89 -1.12 -17.91
CA ASN A 240 3.87 -2.41 -17.23
C ASN A 240 2.42 -2.86 -17.04
N SER A 241 1.97 -3.84 -17.82
CA SER A 241 0.61 -4.38 -17.74
C SER A 241 0.24 -5.00 -16.39
N LEU A 242 1.22 -5.27 -15.51
CA LEU A 242 1.03 -5.89 -14.19
C LEU A 242 0.94 -4.87 -13.05
N VAL A 243 1.23 -3.60 -13.32
CA VAL A 243 1.06 -2.53 -12.35
C VAL A 243 0.18 -1.49 -12.99
N ASN A 244 -1.06 -1.41 -12.50
CA ASN A 244 -2.08 -0.48 -12.96
C ASN A 244 -1.49 0.92 -13.21
N ASN A 245 -2.05 1.67 -14.17
CA ASN A 245 -1.75 3.09 -14.39
C ASN A 245 -1.80 3.92 -13.10
N SER A 246 -2.59 3.55 -12.08
CA SER A 246 -2.59 4.25 -10.78
C SER A 246 -1.57 3.76 -9.77
N ALA A 247 -0.85 2.67 -10.07
CA ALA A 247 -0.07 1.84 -9.16
C ALA A 247 -0.82 1.32 -7.92
N TRP A 248 -2.12 1.62 -7.77
CA TRP A 248 -2.96 1.27 -6.63
C TRP A 248 -3.65 -0.08 -6.86
N ASN A 249 -2.88 -1.16 -6.72
CA ASN A 249 -3.33 -2.52 -6.96
C ASN A 249 -4.12 -3.10 -5.77
N MET A 250 -5.38 -3.48 -5.99
CA MET A 250 -6.28 -4.03 -4.96
C MET A 250 -5.74 -5.27 -4.25
N ARG A 251 -4.91 -6.08 -4.93
CA ARG A 251 -4.18 -7.19 -4.28
C ARG A 251 -3.53 -6.78 -2.97
N GLU A 252 -3.05 -5.54 -2.85
CA GLU A 252 -2.28 -5.09 -1.70
C GLU A 252 -2.97 -4.00 -0.89
N VAL A 253 -3.80 -3.18 -1.54
CA VAL A 253 -4.44 -2.02 -0.91
C VAL A 253 -5.91 -2.25 -0.55
N SER A 254 -6.48 -3.42 -0.87
CA SER A 254 -7.91 -3.64 -0.67
C SER A 254 -8.34 -3.47 0.80
N PRO A 255 -9.45 -2.75 1.07
CA PRO A 255 -9.95 -2.50 2.41
C PRO A 255 -10.26 -3.75 3.24
N TRP A 256 -10.58 -4.91 2.64
CA TRP A 256 -10.93 -6.11 3.40
C TRP A 256 -9.78 -6.58 4.30
N ARG A 257 -8.54 -6.33 3.87
CA ARG A 257 -7.32 -6.67 4.63
C ARG A 257 -7.21 -5.91 5.96
N LEU A 258 -7.86 -4.76 6.07
CA LEU A 258 -7.90 -3.96 7.30
C LEU A 258 -8.82 -4.57 8.37
N TYR A 259 -9.69 -5.50 7.99
CA TYR A 259 -10.60 -6.19 8.90
C TYR A 259 -10.05 -7.54 9.37
N SER A 260 -9.64 -8.41 8.43
CA SER A 260 -9.15 -9.76 8.69
C SER A 260 -8.25 -10.24 7.55
N VAL A 261 -7.72 -11.46 7.67
CA VAL A 261 -7.28 -12.25 6.50
C VAL A 261 -8.49 -12.78 5.71
N ALA A 262 -8.27 -13.33 4.51
CA ALA A 262 -9.30 -13.79 3.58
C ALA A 262 -10.23 -14.85 4.20
N SER A 263 -9.72 -15.68 5.10
CA SER A 263 -10.51 -16.68 5.84
C SER A 263 -11.51 -16.07 6.82
N GLY A 264 -11.39 -14.79 7.16
CA GLY A 264 -12.17 -14.12 8.19
C GLY A 264 -11.53 -14.13 9.58
N ASP A 265 -10.34 -14.71 9.74
CA ASP A 265 -9.65 -14.71 11.04
C ASP A 265 -9.18 -13.30 11.43
N THR A 266 -9.75 -12.77 12.52
CA THR A 266 -9.43 -11.47 13.10
C THR A 266 -8.42 -11.55 14.24
N SER A 267 -7.94 -12.74 14.59
CA SER A 267 -7.17 -12.99 15.82
C SER A 267 -5.88 -12.19 15.94
N LEU A 268 -5.30 -11.72 14.84
CA LEU A 268 -4.17 -10.80 14.86
C LEU A 268 -4.63 -9.34 15.01
N HIS A 269 -5.68 -8.92 14.30
CA HIS A 269 -6.24 -7.57 14.39
C HIS A 269 -6.81 -7.28 15.78
N ASP A 270 -7.43 -8.27 16.42
CA ASP A 270 -8.02 -8.16 17.77
C ASP A 270 -6.98 -7.88 18.85
N GLU A 271 -5.72 -8.32 18.66
CA GLU A 271 -4.65 -8.04 19.62
C GLU A 271 -4.30 -6.56 19.71
N LEU A 272 -4.69 -5.73 18.73
CA LEU A 272 -4.49 -4.28 18.82
C LEU A 272 -5.19 -3.70 20.05
N ASP A 273 -6.37 -4.21 20.38
CA ASP A 273 -7.15 -3.72 21.52
C ASP A 273 -6.56 -4.10 22.88
N VAL A 274 -5.61 -5.05 22.92
CA VAL A 274 -4.82 -5.38 24.11
C VAL A 274 -3.82 -4.25 24.42
N TYR A 275 -3.29 -3.57 23.40
CA TYR A 275 -2.39 -2.43 23.58
C TYR A 275 -3.14 -1.17 24.02
N GLU A 276 -4.30 -0.91 23.42
CA GLU A 276 -5.17 0.20 23.76
C GLU A 276 -6.61 -0.13 23.33
N VAL A 277 -7.58 0.01 24.24
CA VAL A 277 -8.99 -0.28 23.94
C VAL A 277 -9.47 0.56 22.74
N GLY A 278 -9.98 -0.14 21.71
CA GLY A 278 -10.48 0.47 20.47
C GLY A 278 -9.37 0.87 19.49
N LEU A 279 -8.12 0.47 19.71
CA LEU A 279 -7.02 0.73 18.79
C LEU A 279 -7.25 0.08 17.43
N ARG A 280 -7.85 -1.12 17.37
CA ARG A 280 -8.24 -1.78 16.10
C ARG A 280 -9.11 -0.84 15.27
N ALA A 281 -10.21 -0.37 15.84
CA ALA A 281 -11.14 0.53 15.18
C ALA A 281 -10.47 1.84 14.74
N LYS A 282 -9.65 2.45 15.61
CA LYS A 282 -8.93 3.71 15.31
C LYS A 282 -7.98 3.54 14.13
N LEU A 283 -7.16 2.49 14.12
CA LEU A 283 -6.19 2.24 13.06
C LEU A 283 -6.87 1.87 11.74
N THR A 284 -7.88 1.00 11.77
CA THR A 284 -8.69 0.67 10.58
C THR A 284 -9.33 1.91 10.00
N SER A 285 -9.86 2.82 10.84
CA SER A 285 -10.44 4.10 10.38
C SER A 285 -9.42 4.98 9.64
N LYS A 286 -8.19 5.09 10.16
CA LYS A 286 -7.15 5.91 9.52
C LYS A 286 -6.62 5.29 8.24
N LEU A 287 -6.44 3.97 8.19
CA LEU A 287 -6.03 3.27 6.98
C LEU A 287 -7.13 3.30 5.91
N LEU A 288 -8.40 3.12 6.31
CA LEU A 288 -9.53 3.26 5.40
C LEU A 288 -9.64 4.68 4.84
N LYS A 289 -9.39 5.71 5.68
CA LYS A 289 -9.27 7.08 5.20
C LYS A 289 -8.20 7.24 4.13
N MET A 290 -7.01 6.66 4.32
CA MET A 290 -5.94 6.70 3.31
C MET A 290 -6.38 6.07 1.99
N PHE A 291 -7.06 4.92 2.05
CA PHE A 291 -7.66 4.29 0.87
C PHE A 291 -8.67 5.23 0.20
N ASN A 292 -9.64 5.75 0.96
CA ASN A 292 -10.71 6.63 0.43
C ASN A 292 -10.16 7.93 -0.17
N ASP A 293 -9.14 8.53 0.45
CA ASP A 293 -8.48 9.73 -0.07
C ASP A 293 -7.82 9.45 -1.42
N LYS A 294 -7.11 8.32 -1.55
CA LYS A 294 -6.50 7.93 -2.83
C LYS A 294 -7.55 7.56 -3.87
N ALA A 295 -8.54 6.76 -3.49
CA ALA A 295 -9.62 6.32 -4.37
C ALA A 295 -10.41 7.51 -4.95
N ALA A 296 -10.65 8.57 -4.16
CA ALA A 296 -11.29 9.80 -4.61
C ALA A 296 -10.41 10.68 -5.51
N SER A 297 -9.09 10.44 -5.54
CA SER A 297 -8.16 11.15 -6.44
C SER A 297 -7.99 10.50 -7.81
N LEU A 298 -8.58 9.32 -8.01
CA LEU A 298 -8.50 8.53 -9.23
C LEU A 298 -9.82 8.58 -10.00
N ASP A 299 -9.74 8.62 -11.33
CA ASP A 299 -10.91 8.49 -12.21
C ASP A 299 -11.32 7.02 -12.34
N GLU A 300 -12.58 6.77 -12.70
CA GLU A 300 -13.06 5.39 -12.90
C GLU A 300 -12.26 4.63 -13.97
N SER A 301 -11.78 5.34 -15.00
CA SER A 301 -10.93 4.79 -16.06
C SER A 301 -9.53 4.39 -15.60
N ASP A 302 -9.09 4.85 -14.42
CA ASP A 302 -7.80 4.47 -13.84
C ASP A 302 -7.84 3.07 -13.23
N TRP A 303 -9.00 2.42 -13.20
CA TRP A 303 -9.18 1.06 -12.70
C TRP A 303 -9.38 0.09 -13.87
N PRO A 304 -8.40 -0.76 -14.18
CA PRO A 304 -8.56 -1.84 -15.14
C PRO A 304 -9.70 -2.75 -14.68
N ARG A 305 -10.52 -3.18 -15.64
CA ARG A 305 -11.69 -4.02 -15.35
C ARG A 305 -11.67 -5.31 -16.14
N GLY A 306 -12.10 -6.39 -15.50
CA GLY A 306 -12.24 -7.71 -16.11
C GLY A 306 -12.85 -8.71 -15.15
N ASN A 307 -13.76 -9.54 -15.64
CA ASN A 307 -14.33 -10.66 -14.89
C ASN A 307 -13.53 -11.95 -15.15
N ASP A 308 -12.21 -11.83 -15.25
CA ASP A 308 -11.27 -12.90 -15.62
C ASP A 308 -10.42 -13.39 -14.43
N GLY A 309 -10.73 -12.92 -13.22
CA GLY A 309 -9.98 -13.26 -12.00
C GLY A 309 -8.58 -12.64 -11.94
N ALA A 310 -8.25 -11.71 -12.85
CA ALA A 310 -6.96 -11.05 -12.81
C ALA A 310 -6.84 -10.15 -11.58
N TRP A 311 -5.86 -10.44 -10.73
CA TRP A 311 -5.65 -9.76 -9.44
C TRP A 311 -5.37 -8.25 -9.51
N TRP A 312 -5.09 -7.70 -10.68
CA TRP A 312 -4.84 -6.27 -10.88
C TRP A 312 -6.04 -5.54 -11.49
N LYS A 313 -7.16 -6.24 -11.71
CA LYS A 313 -8.40 -5.68 -12.25
C LYS A 313 -9.50 -5.69 -11.20
N LEU A 314 -10.37 -4.70 -11.27
CA LEU A 314 -11.69 -4.76 -10.64
C LEU A 314 -12.65 -5.55 -11.52
N GLU A 315 -13.73 -6.03 -10.93
CA GLU A 315 -14.86 -6.56 -11.69
C GLU A 315 -15.47 -5.45 -12.58
N THR A 316 -16.13 -5.86 -13.67
CA THR A 316 -16.80 -4.92 -14.59
C THR A 316 -17.92 -4.15 -13.90
N MET A 317 -18.32 -2.97 -14.43
CA MET A 317 -19.46 -2.21 -13.91
C MET A 317 -20.79 -3.00 -13.89
N ALA A 318 -20.92 -4.01 -14.76
CA ALA A 318 -22.09 -4.87 -14.84
C ALA A 318 -22.09 -6.00 -13.79
N TYR A 319 -21.04 -6.13 -13.00
CA TYR A 319 -20.97 -7.09 -11.90
C TYR A 319 -21.98 -6.68 -10.82
N ILE A 320 -22.74 -7.66 -10.32
CA ILE A 320 -23.71 -7.47 -9.24
C ILE A 320 -23.07 -8.03 -7.97
N PRO A 321 -22.55 -7.17 -7.08
CA PRO A 321 -21.94 -7.61 -5.84
C PRO A 321 -22.96 -8.27 -4.92
N SER A 322 -22.49 -9.21 -4.12
CA SER A 322 -23.27 -9.97 -3.16
C SER A 322 -22.44 -10.27 -1.91
N ASN A 323 -23.12 -10.66 -0.81
CA ASN A 323 -22.45 -11.20 0.36
C ASN A 323 -22.03 -12.65 0.07
N TYR A 324 -20.97 -12.80 -0.72
CA TYR A 324 -20.42 -14.09 -1.12
C TYR A 324 -19.33 -14.51 -0.16
N SER A 325 -19.73 -15.23 0.90
CA SER A 325 -18.83 -15.93 1.83
C SER A 325 -19.07 -17.43 1.76
N THR A 326 -18.02 -18.21 1.98
CA THR A 326 -18.10 -19.67 2.12
C THR A 326 -17.88 -20.06 3.58
N GLY A 327 -18.21 -21.30 3.96
CA GLY A 327 -18.03 -21.77 5.34
C GLY A 327 -16.57 -21.70 5.84
N THR A 328 -15.59 -21.55 4.96
CA THR A 328 -14.16 -21.47 5.29
C THR A 328 -13.47 -20.20 4.77
N CYS A 329 -14.20 -19.32 4.08
CA CYS A 329 -13.63 -18.10 3.50
C CYS A 329 -14.60 -16.94 3.55
N LEU A 330 -14.20 -15.86 4.22
CA LEU A 330 -15.00 -14.65 4.29
C LEU A 330 -14.87 -13.80 3.02
N PHE A 331 -13.68 -13.77 2.42
CA PHE A 331 -13.36 -13.01 1.21
C PHE A 331 -12.78 -13.92 0.13
N PRO A 332 -13.61 -14.75 -0.53
CA PRO A 332 -13.16 -15.64 -1.60
C PRO A 332 -12.74 -14.86 -2.86
N ASN A 333 -11.87 -15.48 -3.66
CA ASN A 333 -11.54 -15.01 -5.00
C ASN A 333 -12.64 -15.36 -6.02
N ALA A 334 -12.46 -14.95 -7.28
CA ALA A 334 -13.44 -15.20 -8.35
C ALA A 334 -13.73 -16.69 -8.62
N ASP A 335 -12.81 -17.59 -8.26
CA ASP A 335 -12.96 -19.05 -8.38
C ASP A 335 -13.53 -19.69 -7.08
N GLY A 336 -13.83 -18.90 -6.06
CA GLY A 336 -14.30 -19.36 -4.76
C GLY A 336 -13.20 -19.85 -3.80
N PHE A 337 -11.91 -19.70 -4.16
CA PHE A 337 -10.79 -20.08 -3.30
C PHE A 337 -10.47 -19.01 -2.26
N CYS A 338 -9.87 -19.45 -1.14
CA CYS A 338 -9.44 -18.57 -0.07
C CYS A 338 -7.92 -18.38 -0.11
N SER A 339 -7.45 -17.18 -0.43
CA SER A 339 -6.03 -16.88 -0.43
C SER A 339 -5.75 -15.42 -0.08
N ASP A 340 -4.89 -15.22 0.91
CA ASP A 340 -4.37 -13.90 1.26
C ASP A 340 -3.35 -13.35 0.24
N ILE A 341 -2.86 -14.21 -0.65
CA ILE A 341 -1.80 -13.89 -1.62
C ILE A 341 -2.40 -13.54 -3.00
N GLN A 342 -3.52 -14.19 -3.39
CA GLN A 342 -4.05 -14.19 -4.76
C GLN A 342 -5.46 -13.57 -4.91
N ASN A 343 -5.76 -12.57 -4.08
CA ASN A 343 -6.92 -11.66 -4.15
C ASN A 343 -8.28 -12.23 -3.75
N ALA A 344 -9.16 -11.31 -3.37
CA ALA A 344 -10.60 -11.55 -3.29
C ALA A 344 -11.29 -11.01 -4.56
N ASN A 345 -12.53 -11.44 -4.81
CA ASN A 345 -13.43 -10.68 -5.68
C ASN A 345 -13.73 -9.35 -4.98
N GLU A 346 -13.28 -8.22 -5.52
CA GLU A 346 -13.25 -6.96 -4.76
C GLU A 346 -14.65 -6.39 -4.54
N ALA A 347 -15.54 -6.58 -5.52
CA ALA A 347 -16.94 -6.19 -5.43
C ALA A 347 -17.65 -6.92 -4.27
N ASP A 348 -17.55 -8.26 -4.23
CA ASP A 348 -18.16 -9.08 -3.17
C ASP A 348 -17.47 -8.87 -1.83
N ALA A 349 -16.14 -8.72 -1.82
CA ALA A 349 -15.38 -8.50 -0.59
C ALA A 349 -15.79 -7.20 0.08
N ILE A 350 -15.92 -6.09 -0.66
CA ILE A 350 -16.35 -4.81 -0.10
C ILE A 350 -17.81 -4.86 0.33
N PHE A 351 -18.68 -5.52 -0.44
CA PHE A 351 -20.09 -5.72 -0.08
C PHE A 351 -20.23 -6.49 1.24
N THR A 352 -19.40 -7.49 1.45
CA THR A 352 -19.31 -8.26 2.70
C THR A 352 -18.68 -7.44 3.83
N LEU A 353 -17.69 -6.61 3.52
CA LEU A 353 -16.87 -5.87 4.48
C LEU A 353 -17.60 -4.72 5.17
N ILE A 354 -18.44 -3.96 4.46
CA ILE A 354 -19.08 -2.74 5.00
C ILE A 354 -19.78 -2.99 6.34
N PRO A 355 -20.70 -3.96 6.49
CA PRO A 355 -21.34 -4.23 7.79
C PRO A 355 -20.35 -4.71 8.85
N LEU A 356 -19.26 -5.37 8.47
CA LEU A 356 -18.21 -5.81 9.39
C LEU A 356 -17.42 -4.64 9.96
N LEU A 357 -17.10 -3.63 9.14
CA LEU A 357 -16.46 -2.39 9.60
C LEU A 357 -17.35 -1.62 10.58
N GLN A 358 -18.65 -1.55 10.30
CA GLN A 358 -19.63 -0.95 11.21
C GLN A 358 -19.65 -1.69 12.57
N SER A 359 -19.61 -3.03 12.54
CA SER A 359 -19.67 -3.85 13.77
C SER A 359 -18.48 -3.66 14.73
N ILE A 360 -17.32 -3.24 14.21
CA ILE A 360 -16.13 -2.95 15.02
C ILE A 360 -15.94 -1.45 15.29
N ASN A 361 -16.97 -0.63 15.05
CA ASN A 361 -16.97 0.82 15.28
C ASN A 361 -15.89 1.59 14.49
N VAL A 362 -15.63 1.20 13.23
CA VAL A 362 -14.84 2.04 12.32
C VAL A 362 -15.57 3.38 12.11
N ASP A 363 -14.81 4.47 11.96
CA ASP A 363 -15.33 5.81 11.69
C ASP A 363 -16.35 5.76 10.55
N CYS A 364 -17.59 6.04 10.89
CA CYS A 364 -18.73 5.84 10.01
C CYS A 364 -18.63 6.72 8.75
N VAL A 365 -17.95 7.88 8.83
CA VAL A 365 -17.73 8.75 7.67
C VAL A 365 -16.86 8.04 6.64
N GLU A 366 -15.85 7.31 7.07
CA GLU A 366 -14.96 6.57 6.17
C GLU A 366 -15.62 5.29 5.63
N VAL A 367 -16.50 4.66 6.42
CA VAL A 367 -17.34 3.55 5.92
C VAL A 367 -18.30 4.05 4.84
N GLU A 368 -18.94 5.20 5.05
CA GLU A 368 -19.85 5.79 4.08
C GLU A 368 -19.12 6.24 2.80
N ARG A 369 -17.92 6.82 2.92
CA ARG A 369 -17.07 7.13 1.76
C ARG A 369 -16.71 5.88 0.95
N LEU A 370 -16.38 4.78 1.62
CA LEU A 370 -16.13 3.49 0.95
C LEU A 370 -17.38 2.99 0.23
N ARG A 371 -18.54 3.03 0.87
CA ARG A 371 -19.83 2.62 0.30
C ARG A 371 -20.19 3.43 -0.95
N VAL A 372 -20.04 4.76 -0.89
CA VAL A 372 -20.30 5.66 -2.01
C VAL A 372 -19.34 5.38 -3.17
N TRP A 373 -18.06 5.18 -2.88
CA TRP A 373 -17.08 4.80 -3.89
C TRP A 373 -17.43 3.44 -4.54
N ALA A 374 -17.76 2.44 -3.73
CA ALA A 374 -18.16 1.10 -4.21
C ALA A 374 -19.43 1.15 -5.07
N LYS A 375 -20.40 1.98 -4.71
CA LYS A 375 -21.60 2.24 -5.53
C LYS A 375 -21.26 2.87 -6.88
N GLY A 376 -20.26 3.76 -6.93
CA GLY A 376 -19.73 4.29 -8.18
C GLY A 376 -19.04 3.20 -9.02
N MET A 377 -18.28 2.33 -8.38
CA MET A 377 -17.52 1.27 -9.08
C MET A 377 -18.39 0.10 -9.57
N TRP A 378 -19.46 -0.23 -8.86
CA TRP A 378 -20.40 -1.33 -9.15
C TRP A 378 -21.85 -0.89 -8.95
N PRO A 379 -22.42 -0.11 -9.90
CA PRO A 379 -23.71 0.56 -9.71
C PRO A 379 -24.93 -0.35 -9.62
N LEU A 380 -24.81 -1.63 -9.99
CA LEU A 380 -25.91 -2.61 -9.90
C LEU A 380 -26.04 -3.25 -8.51
N GLY A 381 -25.08 -3.00 -7.60
CA GLY A 381 -25.16 -3.48 -6.23
C GLY A 381 -26.18 -2.71 -5.39
N ASP A 382 -26.86 -3.42 -4.49
CA ASP A 382 -27.77 -2.80 -3.51
C ASP A 382 -26.99 -2.19 -2.33
N TRP A 383 -26.13 -1.21 -2.61
CA TRP A 383 -25.25 -0.59 -1.61
C TRP A 383 -25.99 0.30 -0.61
N ASP A 384 -27.21 0.74 -0.93
CA ASP A 384 -27.98 1.62 -0.05
C ASP A 384 -28.55 0.87 1.16
N GLN A 385 -28.60 -0.47 1.13
CA GLN A 385 -28.97 -1.28 2.29
C GLN A 385 -28.01 -1.11 3.48
N PHE A 386 -26.79 -0.65 3.24
CA PHE A 386 -25.77 -0.45 4.27
C PHE A 386 -25.71 0.97 4.82
N ILE A 387 -26.63 1.86 4.42
CA ILE A 387 -26.68 3.23 4.95
C ILE A 387 -26.89 3.17 6.46
N ASP A 388 -25.90 3.66 7.19
CA ASP A 388 -26.01 3.87 8.62
C ASP A 388 -26.71 5.21 8.88
N SER A 389 -27.99 5.17 9.22
CA SER A 389 -28.80 6.36 9.53
C SER A 389 -28.29 7.18 10.73
N SER A 390 -27.45 6.58 11.59
CA SER A 390 -26.79 7.28 12.69
C SER A 390 -25.55 8.04 12.22
N CYS A 391 -25.00 7.67 11.06
CA CYS A 391 -23.91 8.35 10.40
C CYS A 391 -24.44 9.43 9.45
N THR A 392 -24.47 10.67 9.92
CA THR A 392 -24.77 11.79 9.04
C THR A 392 -23.47 12.32 8.43
N LEU A 393 -23.38 12.33 7.09
CA LEU A 393 -22.39 13.15 6.36
C LEU A 393 -22.75 14.63 6.53
N GLY A 394 -22.66 15.12 7.76
CA GLY A 394 -22.73 16.54 8.05
C GLY A 394 -21.49 17.24 7.49
N VAL A 395 -21.66 18.45 6.97
CA VAL A 395 -20.54 19.38 6.80
C VAL A 395 -19.99 19.67 8.19
N ASN A 396 -18.98 18.89 8.62
CA ASN A 396 -18.27 18.98 9.90
C ASN A 396 -19.17 19.31 11.11
N ASP A 397 -19.63 18.28 11.84
CA ASP A 397 -19.78 18.45 13.28
C ASP A 397 -18.37 18.59 13.87
N VAL A 398 -17.92 19.84 14.00
CA VAL A 398 -16.67 20.19 14.67
C VAL A 398 -16.82 19.86 16.16
N THR A 399 -16.46 18.63 16.53
CA THR A 399 -16.05 18.31 17.89
C THR A 399 -14.61 18.80 18.07
N SER A 400 -14.46 20.10 18.31
CA SER A 400 -13.32 20.65 19.03
C SER A 400 -13.76 21.90 19.78
N ASN A 401 -13.27 22.06 21.01
CA ASN A 401 -13.71 23.02 22.02
C ASN A 401 -13.46 24.52 21.69
N ASN A 402 -13.55 24.95 20.43
CA ASN A 402 -13.44 26.35 19.99
C ASN A 402 -14.35 26.67 18.78
N VAL A 403 -15.58 26.14 18.77
CA VAL A 403 -16.53 26.36 17.66
C VAL A 403 -16.90 27.84 17.56
N PHE A 404 -16.55 28.45 16.42
CA PHE A 404 -17.13 29.71 15.97
C PHE A 404 -18.64 29.51 15.76
N ARG A 405 -19.50 30.24 16.47
CA ARG A 405 -20.97 30.08 16.46
C ARG A 405 -21.65 31.31 15.88
N ALA A 406 -22.74 31.10 15.16
CA ALA A 406 -23.67 32.14 14.74
C ALA A 406 -25.06 31.87 15.36
N TYR A 407 -25.62 32.85 16.08
CA TYR A 407 -26.91 32.72 16.77
C TYR A 407 -27.73 34.03 16.72
N PRO A 408 -29.07 33.96 16.68
CA PRO A 408 -29.87 32.76 16.48
C PRO A 408 -29.73 32.21 15.05
N ASN A 409 -29.86 30.89 14.91
CA ASN A 409 -29.92 30.23 13.61
C ASN A 409 -30.88 29.01 13.73
N PRO A 410 -32.09 29.05 13.16
CA PRO A 410 -32.61 30.05 12.23
C PRO A 410 -32.74 31.48 12.80
N THR A 411 -32.67 32.49 11.93
CA THR A 411 -32.82 33.90 12.27
C THR A 411 -34.01 34.55 11.54
N LYS A 412 -34.52 35.66 12.08
CA LYS A 412 -35.48 36.54 11.42
C LYS A 412 -34.81 37.70 10.68
N GLY A 413 -33.53 37.95 10.95
CA GLY A 413 -32.86 39.13 10.43
C GLY A 413 -31.46 39.31 10.97
N ILE A 414 -31.30 39.35 12.29
CA ILE A 414 -29.99 39.61 12.90
C ILE A 414 -29.36 38.31 13.39
N ILE A 415 -28.07 38.10 13.07
CA ILE A 415 -27.25 37.04 13.65
C ILE A 415 -26.05 37.64 14.37
N ARG A 416 -25.65 37.02 15.48
CA ARG A 416 -24.48 37.35 16.28
C ARG A 416 -23.47 36.23 16.20
N LEU A 417 -22.21 36.62 16.02
CA LEU A 417 -21.07 35.74 15.95
C LEU A 417 -20.44 35.61 17.34
N SER A 418 -19.82 34.46 17.61
CA SER A 418 -19.13 34.24 18.89
C SER A 418 -17.94 35.18 19.09
N ASN A 419 -17.32 35.65 18.01
CA ASN A 419 -16.17 36.57 18.01
C ASN A 419 -16.34 37.67 16.96
N LEU A 420 -15.67 38.81 17.17
CA LEU A 420 -15.48 39.83 16.14
C LEU A 420 -14.55 39.28 15.04
N VAL A 421 -15.05 39.14 13.81
CA VAL A 421 -14.32 38.48 12.73
C VAL A 421 -14.76 39.00 11.36
N GLU A 422 -13.91 38.78 10.36
CA GLU A 422 -14.28 38.97 8.95
C GLU A 422 -15.25 37.88 8.52
N TRP A 423 -16.26 38.28 7.76
CA TRP A 423 -17.31 37.38 7.30
C TRP A 423 -17.74 37.68 5.87
N SER A 424 -18.28 36.67 5.20
CA SER A 424 -18.91 36.75 3.89
C SER A 424 -20.13 35.84 3.82
N ILE A 425 -21.25 36.35 3.30
CA ILE A 425 -22.50 35.62 3.08
C ILE A 425 -22.60 35.24 1.60
N PHE A 426 -22.98 34.00 1.35
CA PHE A 426 -23.20 33.43 0.01
C PHE A 426 -24.61 32.86 -0.11
N ASP A 427 -25.18 32.90 -1.32
CA ASP A 427 -26.38 32.12 -1.63
C ASP A 427 -26.06 30.63 -1.83
N ILE A 428 -27.10 29.82 -2.07
CA ILE A 428 -26.96 28.37 -2.30
C ILE A 428 -26.19 28.02 -3.59
N MET A 429 -26.02 28.96 -4.50
CA MET A 429 -25.24 28.81 -5.73
C MET A 429 -23.78 29.25 -5.55
N GLY A 430 -23.39 29.69 -4.35
CA GLY A 430 -22.03 30.14 -4.05
C GLY A 430 -21.74 31.57 -4.50
N LYS A 431 -22.75 32.36 -4.87
CA LYS A 431 -22.58 33.78 -5.20
C LYS A 431 -22.42 34.59 -3.92
N SER A 432 -21.37 35.41 -3.84
CA SER A 432 -21.16 36.33 -2.72
C SER A 432 -22.23 37.42 -2.71
N LEU A 433 -22.93 37.57 -1.58
CA LEU A 433 -24.01 38.54 -1.40
C LEU A 433 -23.54 39.77 -0.61
N LYS A 434 -22.72 39.56 0.43
CA LYS A 434 -22.23 40.63 1.30
C LYS A 434 -21.04 40.14 2.14
N SER A 435 -20.14 41.06 2.48
CA SER A 435 -19.02 40.81 3.39
C SER A 435 -18.86 41.94 4.40
N GLY A 436 -18.15 41.70 5.49
CA GLY A 436 -17.89 42.71 6.52
C GLY A 436 -16.99 42.22 7.64
N TYR A 437 -16.76 43.09 8.62
CA TYR A 437 -16.02 42.79 9.85
C TYR A 437 -16.84 43.27 11.04
N SER A 438 -17.55 42.36 11.69
CA SER A 438 -18.42 42.67 12.83
C SER A 438 -18.76 41.42 13.61
N GLN A 439 -19.23 41.60 14.84
CA GLN A 439 -19.80 40.51 15.63
C GLN A 439 -21.32 40.37 15.38
N GLU A 440 -21.97 41.38 14.82
CA GLU A 440 -23.40 41.38 14.52
C GLU A 440 -23.61 41.61 13.01
N ILE A 441 -24.46 40.79 12.40
CA ILE A 441 -24.78 40.85 10.97
C ILE A 441 -26.29 41.00 10.81
N ASN A 442 -26.71 42.09 10.17
CA ASN A 442 -28.10 42.29 9.76
C ASN A 442 -28.31 41.70 8.35
N LEU A 443 -29.22 40.73 8.25
CA LEU A 443 -29.66 40.00 7.05
C LEU A 443 -31.09 40.41 6.61
N ASP A 444 -31.66 41.50 7.12
CA ASP A 444 -33.02 41.95 6.79
C ASP A 444 -33.20 42.19 5.28
N PHE A 445 -32.12 42.57 4.61
CA PHE A 445 -32.06 42.78 3.16
C PHE A 445 -32.19 41.50 2.31
N LEU A 446 -32.06 40.31 2.92
CA LEU A 446 -32.12 39.03 2.22
C LEU A 446 -33.52 38.40 2.31
N PRO A 447 -34.02 37.69 1.28
CA PRO A 447 -35.28 36.94 1.40
C PRO A 447 -35.16 35.75 2.36
N ASP A 448 -36.29 35.19 2.79
CA ASP A 448 -36.34 33.94 3.57
C ASP A 448 -35.79 32.79 2.72
N ALA A 449 -34.60 32.30 3.08
CA ALA A 449 -33.90 31.24 2.38
C ALA A 449 -32.74 30.68 3.23
N MET A 450 -32.00 29.74 2.65
CA MET A 450 -30.74 29.24 3.18
C MET A 450 -29.56 30.03 2.59
N TYR A 451 -28.58 30.33 3.43
CA TYR A 451 -27.35 31.02 3.08
C TYR A 451 -26.13 30.35 3.71
N PHE A 452 -24.94 30.63 3.20
CA PHE A 452 -23.69 30.19 3.81
C PHE A 452 -22.89 31.40 4.33
N LEU A 453 -22.58 31.39 5.61
CA LEU A 453 -21.70 32.35 6.27
C LEU A 453 -20.29 31.75 6.32
N LYS A 454 -19.35 32.34 5.59
CA LYS A 454 -17.93 31.97 5.62
C LYS A 454 -17.14 32.98 6.45
N THR A 455 -16.27 32.48 7.30
CA THR A 455 -15.24 33.25 8.04
C THR A 455 -13.90 32.54 7.90
N PRO A 456 -12.78 33.16 8.32
CA PRO A 456 -11.49 32.47 8.41
C PRO A 456 -11.53 31.20 9.28
N ASN A 457 -12.49 31.13 10.23
CA ASN A 457 -12.63 30.04 11.19
C ASN A 457 -13.56 28.92 10.71
N GLY A 458 -14.19 29.05 9.54
CA GLY A 458 -15.06 28.02 8.98
C GLY A 458 -16.26 28.55 8.23
N THR A 459 -17.16 27.64 7.84
CA THR A 459 -18.40 27.98 7.14
C THR A 459 -19.60 27.45 7.93
N ILE A 460 -20.61 28.30 8.13
CA ILE A 460 -21.86 27.96 8.83
C ILE A 460 -23.04 28.15 7.87
N LYS A 461 -23.94 27.19 7.83
CA LYS A 461 -25.23 27.33 7.17
C LYS A 461 -26.17 28.20 8.00
N ILE A 462 -26.72 29.27 7.42
CA ILE A 462 -27.70 30.18 8.05
C ILE A 462 -29.07 29.98 7.40
N ILE A 463 -30.11 29.85 8.21
CA ILE A 463 -31.51 29.79 7.76
C ILE A 463 -32.20 31.09 8.15
N LYS A 464 -32.66 31.89 7.19
CA LYS A 464 -33.51 33.06 7.45
C LYS A 464 -34.97 32.70 7.21
N ASN A 465 -35.82 32.90 8.21
CA ASN A 465 -37.26 32.63 8.11
C ASN A 465 -38.05 33.60 9.00
N ASN A 466 -38.96 34.39 8.40
CA ASN A 466 -39.81 35.34 9.10
C ASN A 466 -41.15 34.75 9.58
N LYS A 467 -41.46 33.49 9.25
CA LYS A 467 -42.72 32.84 9.70
C LYS A 467 -42.64 32.43 11.18
N LYS A 468 -43.68 32.75 11.96
CA LYS A 468 -43.87 32.18 13.32
C LYS A 468 -44.02 30.66 13.19
N HIS A 469 -43.19 29.89 13.90
CA HIS A 469 -43.51 28.49 14.18
C HIS A 469 -44.84 28.47 14.93
N ILE A 470 -45.89 27.91 14.30
CA ILE A 470 -47.09 27.48 15.01
C ILE A 470 -46.75 26.08 15.49
N GLU A 471 -46.48 25.94 16.79
CA GLU A 471 -46.47 24.64 17.46
C GLU A 471 -47.92 24.12 17.47
N ASN A 472 -48.26 23.23 16.53
CA ASN A 472 -49.44 22.41 16.66
C ASN A 472 -49.06 21.17 17.49
N PHE A 473 -49.14 21.31 18.81
CA PHE A 473 -49.51 20.20 19.67
C PHE A 473 -51.02 19.98 19.53
N TYR A 474 -51.44 18.83 19.00
CA TYR A 474 -52.76 18.28 19.33
C TYR A 474 -52.69 16.76 19.43
N CYS A 475 -53.03 16.33 20.65
CA CYS A 475 -53.56 15.05 21.15
C CYS A 475 -53.22 13.73 20.47
#